data_AF-A0A9P8MEN5-F1
#
_entry.id   AF-A0A9P8MEN5-F1
#
_cell.length_a   1.000
_cell.length_b   1.000
_cell.length_c   1.000
_cell.angle_alpha   90.00
_cell.angle_beta   90.00
_cell.angle_gamma   90.00
#
_symmetry.space_group_name_H-M   'P 1'
#
loop_
_entity.id
_entity.type
_entity.pdbx_description
1 polymer ?
#
loop_
_entity_poly.entity_id
_entity_poly.type
_entity_poly.pdbx_seq_one_letter_code
_entity_poly.pdbx_strand_id
1 'polypeptide(L)'
;MVKGRVLVIAGSDCSGGAGLEADQKVLAAHGCYAMTATTALTAQNTTGVKGIHVIPAAFVEQQIEACIEDVGVDVIKTGMLAAAKTIDMIARQVAKHGITSLVVDPVMVSTSGAQLLPREAIRELSMHLLPRATVLTPNIPEAILILSENGDSALAEKKICSVSDVEFIGRRIQALGPEWVLVKGGHLPFRADMSVAETEHEKHVVVDLLVGPEGKVFRVQSPYQPSTSTHGTGCSLASAIAAGLAKGIDVPAAVHSACRYIEAGIRSAPKLGKGNGPLDHFHSIQSLPFAPDIESIGRANKIVSYIIHEMQLHVNYCKQFGISEEEIQATEEKQACTAYTRYVLDVGQSEDWLALQMALAPCLLGYGAVAQMLHSHRLTRTKDNIYWPWIQNYVAEDYTSAVRLGSGEFLQRACPVLFVADIFAPPSGMPELLEKHMRLQSPSRVEELIKIFIHGTKMETGFWEMFPYK
;
A
#
# COMPACT_ATOMS: atom_id res chain seq x y z
N MET A 1 9.32 -6.50 15.89
CA MET A 1 10.78 -6.73 15.81
C MET A 1 11.27 -6.16 14.50
N VAL A 2 12.33 -5.37 14.55
CA VAL A 2 12.96 -4.78 13.36
C VAL A 2 13.62 -5.90 12.56
N LYS A 3 13.35 -5.95 11.24
CA LYS A 3 13.92 -6.96 10.33
C LYS A 3 14.73 -6.25 9.24
N GLY A 4 16.05 -6.40 9.29
CA GLY A 4 16.98 -5.82 8.32
C GLY A 4 17.42 -4.40 8.66
N ARG A 5 18.70 -4.09 8.39
CA ARG A 5 19.37 -2.82 8.60
C ARG A 5 19.78 -2.24 7.25
N VAL A 6 19.27 -1.07 6.91
CA VAL A 6 19.53 -0.41 5.63
C VAL A 6 20.25 0.91 5.87
N LEU A 7 21.45 1.05 5.31
CA LEU A 7 22.18 2.33 5.30
C LEU A 7 21.84 3.08 4.01
N VAL A 8 21.24 4.24 4.17
CA VAL A 8 20.85 5.12 3.06
C VAL A 8 21.91 6.21 2.91
N ILE A 9 22.50 6.30 1.72
CA ILE A 9 23.49 7.31 1.37
C ILE A 9 22.88 8.24 0.31
N ALA A 10 22.34 9.38 0.74
CA ALA A 10 21.58 10.29 -0.13
C ALA A 10 21.56 11.73 0.41
N GLY A 11 20.98 12.63 -0.37
CA GLY A 11 20.69 14.00 0.07
C GLY A 11 19.38 14.11 0.84
N SER A 12 19.29 15.10 1.72
CA SER A 12 18.06 15.47 2.44
C SER A 12 17.16 16.35 1.57
N ASP A 13 15.88 16.01 1.53
CA ASP A 13 14.78 16.86 1.07
C ASP A 13 14.01 17.35 2.30
N CYS A 14 14.25 18.60 2.70
CA CYS A 14 13.65 19.17 3.89
C CYS A 14 12.11 19.24 3.86
N SER A 15 11.46 19.06 2.70
CA SER A 15 10.00 18.96 2.63
C SER A 15 9.45 17.58 2.97
N GLY A 16 10.33 16.57 3.05
CA GLY A 16 10.01 15.22 3.46
C GLY A 16 9.37 14.36 2.39
N GLY A 17 9.37 14.78 1.12
CA GLY A 17 8.72 14.06 0.03
C GLY A 17 9.63 13.13 -0.76
N ALA A 18 10.93 13.39 -0.78
CA ALA A 18 11.96 12.57 -1.40
C ALA A 18 13.19 12.45 -0.46
N GLY A 19 14.34 12.07 -1.01
CA GLY A 19 15.61 12.06 -0.28
C GLY A 19 15.62 11.12 0.92
N LEU A 20 16.52 11.41 1.86
CA LEU A 20 16.67 10.65 3.10
C LEU A 20 15.35 10.52 3.89
N GLU A 21 14.54 11.57 3.88
CA GLU A 21 13.27 11.60 4.60
C GLU A 21 12.26 10.61 4.02
N ALA A 22 12.11 10.54 2.69
CA ALA A 22 11.29 9.52 2.05
C ALA A 22 11.87 8.12 2.30
N ASP A 23 13.18 7.96 2.18
CA ASP A 23 13.87 6.69 2.38
C ASP A 23 13.61 6.14 3.79
N GLN A 24 13.78 6.96 4.83
CA GLN A 24 13.49 6.58 6.22
C GLN A 24 12.01 6.22 6.43
N LYS A 25 11.07 6.97 5.85
CA LYS A 25 9.63 6.67 5.97
C LYS A 25 9.28 5.33 5.35
N VAL A 26 9.79 5.05 4.16
CA VAL A 26 9.57 3.75 3.49
C VAL A 26 10.18 2.62 4.31
N LEU A 27 11.42 2.77 4.77
CA LEU A 27 12.08 1.74 5.59
C LEU A 27 11.34 1.49 6.90
N ALA A 28 10.83 2.55 7.56
CA ALA A 28 10.00 2.44 8.75
C ALA A 28 8.66 1.74 8.46
N ALA A 29 7.97 2.09 7.38
CA ALA A 29 6.73 1.42 6.94
C ALA A 29 6.97 -0.07 6.63
N HIS A 30 8.18 -0.43 6.21
CA HIS A 30 8.59 -1.82 6.01
C HIS A 30 9.17 -2.45 7.29
N GLY A 31 9.26 -1.77 8.43
CA GLY A 31 9.81 -2.36 9.67
C GLY A 31 11.30 -2.71 9.60
N CYS A 32 12.07 -1.99 8.78
CA CYS A 32 13.53 -2.04 8.73
C CYS A 32 14.15 -0.97 9.62
N TYR A 33 15.40 -1.18 10.07
CA TYR A 33 16.19 -0.14 10.73
C TYR A 33 16.86 0.74 9.68
N ALA A 34 16.54 2.03 9.65
CA ALA A 34 17.13 2.98 8.73
C ALA A 34 18.31 3.72 9.38
N MET A 35 19.47 3.67 8.74
CA MET A 35 20.62 4.52 9.04
C MET A 35 20.86 5.45 7.86
N THR A 36 21.53 6.59 8.08
CA THR A 36 21.71 7.60 7.03
C THR A 36 23.12 8.15 7.01
N ALA A 37 23.68 8.31 5.82
CA ALA A 37 24.84 9.15 5.56
C ALA A 37 24.47 10.25 4.56
N THR A 38 24.46 11.50 5.02
CA THR A 38 23.97 12.65 4.27
C THR A 38 25.02 13.17 3.31
N THR A 39 24.72 13.16 2.01
CA THR A 39 25.61 13.65 0.94
C THR A 39 25.42 15.14 0.64
N ALA A 40 24.21 15.65 0.85
CA ALA A 40 23.88 17.06 0.66
C ALA A 40 22.61 17.44 1.43
N LEU A 41 22.52 18.70 1.82
CA LEU A 41 21.31 19.32 2.32
C LEU A 41 20.68 20.14 1.19
N THR A 42 19.38 19.98 0.97
CA THR A 42 18.66 20.80 0.00
C THR A 42 17.66 21.71 0.70
N ALA A 43 17.58 22.96 0.26
CA ALA A 43 16.44 23.82 0.53
C ALA A 43 15.41 23.57 -0.58
N GLN A 44 14.58 22.53 -0.40
CA GLN A 44 13.64 22.04 -1.41
C GLN A 44 12.21 21.96 -0.86
N ASN A 45 11.23 22.12 -1.75
CA ASN A 45 9.83 21.80 -1.47
C ASN A 45 9.11 21.30 -2.73
N THR A 46 7.79 21.12 -2.65
CA THR A 46 6.95 20.64 -3.77
C THR A 46 7.00 21.52 -5.02
N THR A 47 7.53 22.76 -4.93
CA THR A 47 7.66 23.68 -6.06
C THR A 47 9.06 23.71 -6.67
N GLY A 48 10.04 23.02 -6.07
CA GLY A 48 11.38 22.86 -6.61
C GLY A 48 12.50 23.09 -5.59
N VAL A 49 13.74 23.04 -6.11
CA VAL A 49 14.98 23.20 -5.34
C VAL A 49 15.42 24.66 -5.36
N LYS A 50 15.70 25.25 -4.20
CA LYS A 50 16.16 26.64 -4.02
C LYS A 50 17.65 26.73 -3.71
N GLY A 51 18.25 25.68 -3.17
CA GLY A 51 19.65 25.65 -2.80
C GLY A 51 20.12 24.25 -2.45
N ILE A 52 21.40 24.00 -2.68
CA ILE A 52 22.07 22.73 -2.41
C ILE A 52 23.36 23.04 -1.65
N HIS A 53 23.53 22.41 -0.48
CA HIS A 53 24.75 22.44 0.30
C HIS A 53 25.37 21.04 0.29
N VAL A 54 26.47 20.86 -0.43
CA VAL A 54 27.15 19.57 -0.59
C VAL A 54 28.01 19.29 0.65
N ILE A 55 27.83 18.13 1.26
CA ILE A 55 28.62 17.69 2.40
C ILE A 55 29.97 17.15 1.90
N PRO A 56 31.11 17.53 2.52
CA PRO A 56 32.41 17.01 2.12
C PRO A 56 32.48 15.47 2.19
N ALA A 57 33.02 14.84 1.14
CA ALA A 57 33.07 13.37 1.03
C ALA A 57 33.75 12.70 2.23
N ALA A 58 34.79 13.31 2.82
CA ALA A 58 35.46 12.80 4.02
C ALA A 58 34.53 12.74 5.25
N PHE A 59 33.55 13.66 5.35
CA PHE A 59 32.56 13.62 6.42
C PHE A 59 31.42 12.63 6.12
N VAL A 60 31.09 12.41 4.84
CA VAL A 60 30.20 11.31 4.44
C VAL A 60 30.81 9.95 4.78
N GLU A 61 32.12 9.79 4.57
CA GLU A 61 32.87 8.59 4.96
C GLU A 61 32.79 8.34 6.46
N GLN A 62 32.99 9.37 7.29
CA GLN A 62 32.84 9.26 8.75
C GLN A 62 31.42 8.82 9.16
N GLN A 63 30.37 9.32 8.50
CA GLN A 63 28.99 8.90 8.77
C GLN A 63 28.77 7.42 8.42
N ILE A 64 29.31 6.96 7.28
CA ILE A 64 29.22 5.57 6.85
C ILE A 64 29.93 4.65 7.84
N GLU A 65 31.17 4.96 8.20
CA GLU A 65 31.97 4.17 9.14
C GLU A 65 31.29 4.09 10.51
N ALA A 66 30.80 5.22 11.04
CA ALA A 66 30.10 5.24 12.33
C ALA A 66 28.86 4.32 12.35
N CYS A 67 28.13 4.22 11.23
CA CYS A 67 26.99 3.32 11.14
C CYS A 67 27.42 1.84 11.03
N ILE A 68 28.40 1.56 10.17
CA ILE A 68 28.84 0.19 9.87
C ILE A 68 29.55 -0.44 11.08
N GLU A 69 30.40 0.33 11.78
CA GLU A 69 31.22 -0.18 12.90
C GLU A 69 30.40 -0.53 14.14
N ASP A 70 29.31 0.20 14.42
CA ASP A 70 28.47 -0.03 15.60
C ASP A 70 27.23 -0.87 15.30
N VAL A 71 26.40 -0.43 14.34
CA VAL A 71 25.09 -1.03 14.07
C VAL A 71 25.20 -2.20 13.08
N GLY A 72 26.17 -2.12 12.15
CA GLY A 72 26.27 -3.00 10.99
C GLY A 72 25.20 -2.74 9.93
N VAL A 73 25.38 -3.31 8.75
CA VAL A 73 24.51 -3.06 7.59
C VAL A 73 24.21 -4.35 6.83
N ASP A 74 22.96 -4.53 6.42
CA ASP A 74 22.55 -5.65 5.56
C ASP A 74 22.44 -5.21 4.09
N VAL A 75 21.98 -3.98 3.85
CA VAL A 75 21.86 -3.39 2.50
C VAL A 75 22.28 -1.93 2.52
N ILE A 76 23.05 -1.51 1.52
CA ILE A 76 23.26 -0.08 1.23
C ILE A 76 22.30 0.35 0.12
N LYS A 77 21.63 1.48 0.31
CA LYS A 77 20.86 2.17 -0.75
C LYS A 77 21.49 3.52 -1.02
N THR A 78 21.79 3.83 -2.28
CA THR A 78 22.25 5.17 -2.67
C THR A 78 21.12 5.96 -3.34
N GLY A 79 21.05 7.26 -3.05
CA GLY A 79 20.21 8.23 -3.76
C GLY A 79 21.06 9.31 -4.43
N MET A 80 20.71 10.58 -4.23
CA MET A 80 21.52 11.70 -4.73
C MET A 80 22.93 11.70 -4.11
N LEU A 81 23.98 11.58 -4.95
CA LEU A 81 25.39 11.49 -4.48
C LEU A 81 26.18 12.82 -4.58
N ALA A 82 25.64 13.80 -5.29
CA ALA A 82 26.12 15.19 -5.44
C ALA A 82 27.53 15.39 -6.08
N ALA A 83 28.48 14.46 -5.94
CA ALA A 83 29.84 14.63 -6.44
C ALA A 83 30.53 13.31 -6.81
N ALA A 84 31.40 13.38 -7.82
CA ALA A 84 32.25 12.27 -8.29
C ALA A 84 33.08 11.63 -7.15
N LYS A 85 33.69 12.46 -6.30
CA LYS A 85 34.50 12.00 -5.15
C LYS A 85 33.69 11.17 -4.15
N THR A 86 32.40 11.47 -4.00
CA THR A 86 31.51 10.70 -3.12
C THR A 86 31.28 9.29 -3.68
N ILE A 87 31.18 9.16 -5.00
CA ILE A 87 30.96 7.87 -5.67
C ILE A 87 32.16 6.94 -5.47
N ASP A 88 33.37 7.42 -5.76
CA ASP A 88 34.59 6.65 -5.52
C ASP A 88 34.70 6.20 -4.06
N MET A 89 34.47 7.13 -3.13
CA MET A 89 34.50 6.83 -1.70
C MET A 89 33.50 5.73 -1.32
N ILE A 90 32.25 5.81 -1.79
CA ILE A 90 31.24 4.77 -1.52
C ILE A 90 31.69 3.42 -2.09
N ALA A 91 32.21 3.39 -3.32
CA ALA A 91 32.69 2.15 -3.94
C ALA A 91 33.85 1.52 -3.13
N ARG A 92 34.76 2.35 -2.58
CA ARG A 92 35.82 1.91 -1.67
C ARG A 92 35.26 1.36 -0.36
N GLN A 93 34.27 2.01 0.23
CA GLN A 93 33.62 1.58 1.47
C GLN A 93 32.85 0.26 1.31
N VAL A 94 32.10 0.11 0.21
CA VAL A 94 31.42 -1.14 -0.17
C VAL A 94 32.41 -2.29 -0.27
N ALA A 95 33.56 -2.06 -0.93
CA ALA A 95 34.60 -3.07 -1.07
C ALA A 95 35.31 -3.38 0.26
N LYS A 96 35.68 -2.35 1.03
CA LYS A 96 36.37 -2.47 2.32
C LYS A 96 35.58 -3.34 3.31
N HIS A 97 34.27 -3.14 3.37
CA HIS A 97 33.39 -3.81 4.33
C HIS A 97 32.71 -5.07 3.77
N GLY A 98 33.02 -5.46 2.52
CA GLY A 98 32.45 -6.67 1.90
C GLY A 98 30.93 -6.63 1.76
N ILE A 99 30.35 -5.46 1.48
CA ILE A 99 28.90 -5.29 1.36
C ILE A 99 28.42 -5.99 0.08
N THR A 100 27.54 -6.97 0.24
CA THR A 100 27.06 -7.81 -0.88
C THR A 100 25.74 -7.35 -1.48
N SER A 101 25.00 -6.47 -0.80
CA SER A 101 23.71 -5.96 -1.28
C SER A 101 23.73 -4.43 -1.40
N LEU A 102 23.69 -3.96 -2.65
CA LEU A 102 23.74 -2.54 -3.00
C LEU A 102 22.61 -2.19 -3.97
N VAL A 103 21.69 -1.32 -3.54
CA VAL A 103 20.63 -0.74 -4.37
C VAL A 103 21.02 0.67 -4.78
N VAL A 104 21.14 0.90 -6.07
CA VAL A 104 21.56 2.19 -6.63
C VAL A 104 20.36 2.86 -7.30
N ASP A 105 19.88 3.97 -6.72
CA ASP A 105 18.96 4.90 -7.38
C ASP A 105 19.79 6.04 -8.01
N PRO A 106 19.98 6.05 -9.35
CA PRO A 106 20.91 6.96 -10.01
C PRO A 106 20.28 8.34 -10.20
N VAL A 107 20.03 9.05 -9.10
CA VAL A 107 19.39 10.37 -9.09
C VAL A 107 20.29 11.40 -9.76
N MET A 108 19.96 11.78 -10.99
CA MET A 108 20.75 12.75 -11.79
C MET A 108 20.06 14.10 -11.93
N VAL A 109 18.72 14.13 -11.96
CA VAL A 109 17.92 15.33 -12.17
C VAL A 109 16.71 15.27 -11.22
N SER A 110 16.39 16.40 -10.58
CA SER A 110 15.19 16.50 -9.74
C SER A 110 13.91 16.44 -10.58
N THR A 111 12.78 16.10 -9.97
CA THR A 111 11.45 16.22 -10.60
C THR A 111 11.17 17.65 -11.09
N SER A 112 11.80 18.67 -10.48
CA SER A 112 11.75 20.08 -10.89
C SER A 112 12.77 20.48 -11.98
N GLY A 113 13.56 19.53 -12.50
CA GLY A 113 14.52 19.76 -13.58
C GLY A 113 15.91 20.24 -13.14
N ALA A 114 16.13 20.54 -11.85
CA ALA A 114 17.46 20.88 -11.35
C ALA A 114 18.45 19.71 -11.54
N GLN A 115 19.62 19.98 -12.09
CA GLN A 115 20.71 19.00 -12.21
C GLN A 115 21.28 18.69 -10.81
N LEU A 116 21.25 17.42 -10.42
CA LEU A 116 21.67 16.95 -9.10
C LEU A 116 22.99 16.16 -9.13
N LEU A 117 23.34 15.62 -10.30
CA LEU A 117 24.62 14.96 -10.53
C LEU A 117 25.35 15.60 -11.73
N PRO A 118 26.60 16.06 -11.55
CA PRO A 118 27.43 16.51 -12.67
C PRO A 118 27.67 15.38 -13.67
N ARG A 119 27.84 15.69 -14.97
CA ARG A 119 28.02 14.67 -16.00
C ARG A 119 29.28 13.83 -15.77
N GLU A 120 30.35 14.46 -15.30
CA GLU A 120 31.59 13.78 -14.95
C GLU A 120 31.39 12.68 -13.89
N ALA A 121 30.44 12.87 -12.96
CA ALA A 121 30.12 11.87 -11.94
C ALA A 121 29.37 10.65 -12.49
N ILE A 122 28.76 10.73 -13.68
CA ILE A 122 28.06 9.60 -14.31
C ILE A 122 29.06 8.53 -14.77
N ARG A 123 30.24 8.95 -15.22
CA ARG A 123 31.32 8.02 -15.57
C ARG A 123 31.87 7.31 -14.34
N GLU A 124 32.10 8.04 -13.26
CA GLU A 124 32.52 7.45 -11.98
C GLU A 124 31.48 6.45 -11.44
N LEU A 125 30.19 6.78 -11.55
CA LEU A 125 29.10 5.88 -11.20
C LEU A 125 29.23 4.56 -11.97
N SER A 126 29.45 4.66 -13.28
CA SER A 126 29.51 3.53 -14.20
C SER A 126 30.76 2.66 -13.99
N MET A 127 31.92 3.27 -13.70
CA MET A 127 33.18 2.55 -13.53
C MET A 127 33.30 1.89 -12.15
N HIS A 128 32.82 2.57 -11.09
CA HIS A 128 33.14 2.16 -9.72
C HIS A 128 31.95 1.55 -8.97
N LEU A 129 30.73 2.09 -9.15
CA LEU A 129 29.58 1.70 -8.35
C LEU A 129 28.67 0.69 -9.07
N LEU A 130 28.38 0.89 -10.36
CA LEU A 130 27.52 -0.01 -11.14
C LEU A 130 28.00 -1.48 -11.13
N PRO A 131 29.30 -1.80 -11.26
CA PRO A 131 29.78 -3.19 -11.20
C PRO A 131 29.59 -3.88 -9.84
N ARG A 132 29.14 -3.14 -8.82
CA ARG A 132 28.87 -3.65 -7.46
C ARG A 132 27.39 -3.61 -7.12
N ALA A 133 26.56 -3.04 -8.00
CA ALA A 133 25.15 -2.86 -7.74
C ALA A 133 24.42 -4.20 -7.89
N THR A 134 23.73 -4.61 -6.83
CA THR A 134 22.77 -5.72 -6.88
C THR A 134 21.56 -5.31 -7.70
N VAL A 135 21.04 -4.10 -7.48
CA VAL A 135 19.92 -3.55 -8.25
C VAL A 135 20.19 -2.09 -8.59
N LEU A 136 20.14 -1.75 -9.88
CA LEU A 136 20.10 -0.38 -10.37
C LEU A 136 18.66 -0.02 -10.77
N THR A 137 18.15 1.15 -10.38
CA THR A 137 16.75 1.55 -10.64
C THR A 137 16.64 2.83 -11.48
N PRO A 138 17.15 2.90 -12.73
CA PRO A 138 17.09 4.13 -13.51
C PRO A 138 15.69 4.34 -14.11
N ASN A 139 15.25 5.59 -14.23
CA ASN A 139 14.15 5.90 -15.15
C ASN A 139 14.70 5.93 -16.59
N ILE A 140 13.81 5.98 -17.57
CA ILE A 140 14.19 6.00 -18.99
C ILE A 140 15.17 7.15 -19.34
N PRO A 141 14.92 8.42 -18.94
CA PRO A 141 15.90 9.50 -19.15
C PRO A 141 17.27 9.24 -18.50
N GLU A 142 17.31 8.78 -17.25
CA GLU A 142 18.55 8.42 -16.52
C GLU A 142 19.29 7.29 -17.24
N ALA A 143 18.56 6.27 -17.71
CA ALA A 143 19.08 5.13 -18.45
C ALA A 143 19.77 5.57 -19.75
N ILE A 144 19.11 6.42 -20.55
CA ILE A 144 19.67 6.97 -21.79
C ILE A 144 20.93 7.80 -21.48
N LEU A 145 20.89 8.62 -20.42
CA LEU A 145 22.01 9.47 -20.05
C LEU A 145 23.24 8.65 -19.61
N ILE A 146 23.04 7.59 -18.82
CA ILE A 146 24.10 6.64 -18.45
C ILE A 146 24.74 6.05 -19.70
N LEU A 147 23.94 5.52 -20.62
CA LEU A 147 24.47 4.90 -21.85
C LEU A 147 25.21 5.90 -22.74
N SER A 148 24.67 7.12 -22.88
CA SER A 148 25.27 8.18 -23.69
C SER A 148 26.66 8.58 -23.18
N GLU A 149 26.81 8.72 -21.86
CA GLU A 149 28.10 9.07 -21.24
C GLU A 149 29.12 7.91 -21.25
N ASN A 150 28.67 6.69 -21.57
CA ASN A 150 29.49 5.48 -21.74
C ASN A 150 29.65 5.05 -23.22
N GLY A 151 29.43 5.98 -24.17
CA GLY A 151 29.80 5.78 -25.58
C GLY A 151 28.66 5.37 -26.52
N ASP A 152 27.44 5.13 -26.02
CA ASP A 152 26.25 4.87 -26.84
C ASP A 152 25.50 6.18 -27.18
N SER A 153 26.21 7.18 -27.72
CA SER A 153 25.63 8.51 -28.01
C SER A 153 24.44 8.46 -28.99
N ALA A 154 24.39 7.44 -29.86
CA ALA A 154 23.27 7.23 -30.78
C ALA A 154 21.92 6.97 -30.07
N LEU A 155 21.93 6.55 -28.80
CA LEU A 155 20.70 6.34 -28.02
C LEU A 155 20.10 7.63 -27.48
N ALA A 156 20.87 8.73 -27.42
CA ALA A 156 20.39 10.03 -26.94
C ALA A 156 19.21 10.56 -27.78
N GLU A 157 19.18 10.20 -29.07
CA GLU A 157 18.16 10.65 -30.04
C GLU A 157 17.13 9.55 -30.37
N LYS A 158 17.28 8.33 -29.84
CA LYS A 158 16.40 7.21 -30.18
C LYS A 158 15.04 7.38 -29.48
N LYS A 159 13.97 7.53 -30.28
CA LYS A 159 12.59 7.45 -29.78
C LYS A 159 12.30 6.01 -29.32
N ILE A 160 11.84 5.85 -28.08
CA ILE A 160 11.42 4.55 -27.54
C ILE A 160 9.96 4.34 -27.93
N CYS A 161 9.68 3.25 -28.64
CA CYS A 161 8.37 3.01 -29.24
C CYS A 161 7.68 1.74 -28.72
N SER A 162 8.37 0.96 -27.88
CA SER A 162 7.88 -0.36 -27.45
C SER A 162 8.47 -0.79 -26.10
N VAL A 163 7.83 -1.78 -25.48
CA VAL A 163 8.38 -2.49 -24.30
C VAL A 163 9.72 -3.16 -24.65
N SER A 164 9.87 -3.68 -25.88
CA SER A 164 11.12 -4.30 -26.34
C SER A 164 12.29 -3.31 -26.42
N ASP A 165 12.02 -2.04 -26.76
CA ASP A 165 13.06 -0.99 -26.72
C ASP A 165 13.51 -0.71 -25.28
N VAL A 166 12.59 -0.74 -24.32
CA VAL A 166 12.91 -0.58 -22.90
C VAL A 166 13.74 -1.77 -22.40
N GLU A 167 13.40 -3.00 -22.80
CA GLU A 167 14.20 -4.19 -22.49
C GLU A 167 15.62 -4.08 -23.09
N PHE A 168 15.72 -3.63 -24.36
CA PHE A 168 17.00 -3.40 -25.01
C PHE A 168 17.88 -2.43 -24.22
N ILE A 169 17.32 -1.30 -23.78
CA ILE A 169 18.02 -0.32 -22.93
C ILE A 169 18.45 -0.96 -21.60
N GLY A 170 17.56 -1.70 -20.95
CA GLY A 170 17.87 -2.42 -19.71
C GLY A 170 19.08 -3.35 -19.87
N ARG A 171 19.09 -4.17 -20.93
CA ARG A 171 20.22 -5.08 -21.23
C ARG A 171 21.52 -4.34 -21.51
N ARG A 172 21.48 -3.21 -22.21
CA ARG A 172 22.68 -2.37 -22.45
C ARG A 172 23.26 -1.82 -21.15
N ILE A 173 22.40 -1.38 -20.22
CA ILE A 173 22.84 -0.86 -18.92
C ILE A 173 23.36 -1.98 -18.04
N GLN A 174 22.71 -3.15 -18.05
CA GLN A 174 23.16 -4.32 -17.31
C GLN A 174 24.59 -4.73 -17.74
N ALA A 175 24.92 -4.58 -19.03
CA ALA A 175 26.27 -4.85 -19.54
C ALA A 175 27.35 -3.92 -18.96
N LEU A 176 26.98 -2.83 -18.29
CA LEU A 176 27.91 -1.97 -17.53
C LEU A 176 28.28 -2.54 -16.16
N GLY A 177 27.63 -3.62 -15.72
CA GLY A 177 28.00 -4.36 -14.51
C GLY A 177 26.94 -4.59 -13.42
N PRO A 178 25.81 -3.85 -13.31
CA PRO A 178 24.79 -4.17 -12.30
C PRO A 178 24.23 -5.58 -12.51
N GLU A 179 24.02 -6.32 -11.43
CA GLU A 179 23.45 -7.67 -11.51
C GLU A 179 22.02 -7.61 -12.07
N TRP A 180 21.21 -6.71 -11.51
CA TRP A 180 19.84 -6.43 -11.94
C TRP A 180 19.66 -4.96 -12.28
N VAL A 181 18.83 -4.69 -13.31
CA VAL A 181 18.44 -3.33 -13.70
C VAL A 181 16.93 -3.25 -13.82
N LEU A 182 16.30 -2.39 -13.02
CA LEU A 182 14.88 -2.06 -13.07
C LEU A 182 14.68 -0.74 -13.82
N VAL A 183 14.38 -0.81 -15.12
CA VAL A 183 14.05 0.37 -15.91
C VAL A 183 12.62 0.82 -15.60
N LYS A 184 12.49 1.98 -14.97
CA LYS A 184 11.21 2.54 -14.48
C LYS A 184 10.40 3.13 -15.64
N GLY A 185 9.17 2.67 -15.80
CA GLY A 185 8.28 2.99 -16.94
C GLY A 185 7.48 4.27 -16.82
N GLY A 186 7.42 4.92 -15.65
CA GLY A 186 6.50 6.05 -15.39
C GLY A 186 6.59 7.23 -16.36
N HIS A 187 7.71 7.38 -17.10
CA HIS A 187 7.91 8.42 -18.12
C HIS A 187 7.48 8.01 -19.53
N LEU A 188 7.11 6.74 -19.74
CA LEU A 188 6.67 6.17 -21.02
C LEU A 188 5.41 5.30 -20.80
N PRO A 189 4.27 5.92 -20.47
CA PRO A 189 3.01 5.19 -20.35
C PRO A 189 2.56 4.63 -21.70
N PHE A 190 1.80 3.53 -21.64
CA PHE A 190 1.29 2.79 -22.78
C PHE A 190 -0.24 2.86 -22.84
N ARG A 191 -0.78 2.73 -24.05
CA ARG A 191 -2.20 2.46 -24.32
C ARG A 191 -2.58 1.05 -23.85
N ALA A 192 -3.89 0.76 -23.85
CA ALA A 192 -4.41 -0.57 -23.52
C ALA A 192 -3.89 -1.69 -24.45
N ASP A 193 -3.54 -1.34 -25.70
CA ASP A 193 -2.96 -2.26 -26.69
C ASP A 193 -1.43 -2.39 -26.60
N MET A 194 -0.81 -1.81 -25.57
CA MET A 194 0.63 -1.77 -25.34
C MET A 194 1.46 -0.94 -26.33
N SER A 195 0.83 -0.11 -27.16
CA SER A 195 1.54 0.95 -27.90
C SER A 195 1.86 2.14 -26.99
N VAL A 196 2.89 2.93 -27.31
CA VAL A 196 3.25 4.12 -26.52
C VAL A 196 2.12 5.15 -26.60
N ALA A 197 1.69 5.67 -25.44
CA ALA A 197 0.71 6.75 -25.38
C ALA A 197 1.40 8.09 -25.72
N GLU A 198 0.80 8.87 -26.63
CA GLU A 198 1.34 10.18 -27.03
C GLU A 198 0.59 11.33 -26.36
N THR A 199 -0.65 11.08 -25.90
CA THR A 199 -1.49 12.05 -25.20
C THR A 199 -1.90 11.56 -23.81
N GLU A 200 -2.34 12.48 -22.95
CA GLU A 200 -2.71 12.15 -21.56
C GLU A 200 -3.88 11.17 -21.46
N HIS A 201 -4.86 11.29 -22.37
CA HIS A 201 -6.05 10.43 -22.41
C HIS A 201 -5.76 9.00 -22.88
N GLU A 202 -4.63 8.80 -23.54
CA GLU A 202 -4.19 7.49 -24.04
C GLU A 202 -3.43 6.68 -23.00
N LYS A 203 -2.98 7.32 -21.92
CA LYS A 203 -2.20 6.69 -20.86
C LYS A 203 -3.09 5.71 -20.09
N HIS A 204 -2.77 4.43 -20.19
CA HIS A 204 -3.54 3.36 -19.57
C HIS A 204 -2.69 2.48 -18.66
N VAL A 205 -1.47 2.15 -19.07
CA VAL A 205 -0.59 1.19 -18.38
C VAL A 205 0.81 1.78 -18.20
N VAL A 206 1.42 1.53 -17.06
CA VAL A 206 2.85 1.73 -16.81
C VAL A 206 3.52 0.37 -16.77
N VAL A 207 4.72 0.28 -17.36
CA VAL A 207 5.50 -0.96 -17.42
C VAL A 207 6.89 -0.73 -16.86
N ASP A 208 7.18 -1.33 -15.72
CA ASP A 208 8.54 -1.44 -15.20
C ASP A 208 9.16 -2.76 -15.67
N LEU A 209 10.40 -2.71 -16.15
CA LEU A 209 11.11 -3.87 -16.66
C LEU A 209 12.36 -4.16 -15.83
N LEU A 210 12.39 -5.33 -15.22
CA LEU A 210 13.52 -5.86 -14.48
C LEU A 210 14.28 -6.82 -15.37
N VAL A 211 15.52 -6.47 -15.73
CA VAL A 211 16.46 -7.38 -16.42
C VAL A 211 17.47 -7.92 -15.41
N GLY A 212 17.84 -9.18 -15.57
CA GLY A 212 18.69 -9.90 -14.62
C GLY A 212 19.64 -10.92 -15.25
N PRO A 213 20.39 -11.66 -14.43
CA PRO A 213 21.40 -12.61 -14.88
C PRO A 213 20.80 -13.66 -15.84
N GLU A 214 21.67 -14.23 -16.69
CA GLU A 214 21.29 -15.27 -17.66
C GLU A 214 20.18 -14.82 -18.63
N GLY A 215 20.02 -13.50 -18.80
CA GLY A 215 19.03 -12.92 -19.70
C GLY A 215 17.60 -12.95 -19.19
N LYS A 216 17.37 -13.22 -17.89
CA LYS A 216 16.05 -13.17 -17.25
C LYS A 216 15.43 -11.78 -17.38
N VAL A 217 14.13 -11.75 -17.62
CA VAL A 217 13.34 -10.51 -17.74
C VAL A 217 12.02 -10.69 -17.01
N PHE A 218 11.69 -9.75 -16.15
CA PHE A 218 10.41 -9.68 -15.44
C PHE A 218 9.74 -8.35 -15.75
N ARG A 219 8.44 -8.41 -15.98
CA ARG A 219 7.62 -7.26 -16.31
C ARG A 219 6.63 -7.02 -15.18
N VAL A 220 6.66 -5.82 -14.60
CA VAL A 220 5.65 -5.37 -13.64
C VAL A 220 4.74 -4.37 -14.36
N GLN A 221 3.44 -4.63 -14.34
CA GLN A 221 2.43 -3.81 -15.00
C GLN A 221 1.47 -3.26 -13.97
N SER A 222 1.19 -1.96 -14.07
CA SER A 222 0.19 -1.30 -13.23
C SER A 222 -0.66 -0.34 -14.06
N PRO A 223 -1.91 -0.07 -13.66
CA PRO A 223 -2.68 1.01 -14.25
C PRO A 223 -1.94 2.35 -14.15
N TYR A 224 -2.04 3.18 -15.19
CA TYR A 224 -1.61 4.57 -15.10
C TYR A 224 -2.51 5.33 -14.12
N GLN A 225 -1.90 6.11 -13.23
CA GLN A 225 -2.61 6.89 -12.23
C GLN A 225 -2.43 8.38 -12.53
N PRO A 226 -3.50 9.13 -12.88
CA PRO A 226 -3.42 10.56 -13.12
C PRO A 226 -3.22 11.28 -11.77
N SER A 227 -1.97 11.51 -11.39
CA SER A 227 -1.60 12.16 -10.14
C SER A 227 -0.43 13.11 -10.31
N THR A 228 -0.52 14.27 -9.66
CA THR A 228 0.60 15.22 -9.52
C THR A 228 1.47 14.89 -8.30
N SER A 229 1.06 13.93 -7.48
CA SER A 229 1.77 13.54 -6.26
C SER A 229 2.78 12.43 -6.54
N THR A 230 3.76 12.73 -7.40
CA THR A 230 4.78 11.79 -7.86
C THR A 230 6.18 12.13 -7.36
N HIS A 231 6.30 13.14 -6.49
CA HIS A 231 7.56 13.52 -5.85
C HIS A 231 8.06 12.37 -4.95
N GLY A 232 9.33 12.01 -5.10
CA GLY A 232 9.97 10.94 -4.31
C GLY A 232 9.59 9.50 -4.66
N THR A 233 8.85 9.26 -5.75
CA THR A 233 8.49 7.90 -6.21
C THR A 233 9.72 7.02 -6.47
N GLY A 234 10.77 7.58 -7.11
CA GLY A 234 12.03 6.87 -7.38
C GLY A 234 12.77 6.46 -6.10
N CYS A 235 12.99 7.40 -5.18
CA CYS A 235 13.68 7.14 -3.93
C CYS A 235 12.93 6.12 -3.08
N SER A 236 11.60 6.27 -3.00
CA SER A 236 10.73 5.35 -2.29
C SER A 236 10.75 3.95 -2.88
N LEU A 237 10.77 3.80 -4.22
CA LEU A 237 10.85 2.51 -4.88
C LEU A 237 12.15 1.79 -4.53
N ALA A 238 13.28 2.48 -4.67
CA ALA A 238 14.59 1.92 -4.34
C ALA A 238 14.71 1.53 -2.86
N SER A 239 14.13 2.34 -1.96
CA SER A 239 14.10 2.04 -0.52
C SER A 239 13.19 0.85 -0.18
N ALA A 240 12.05 0.68 -0.86
CA ALA A 240 11.20 -0.49 -0.69
C ALA A 240 11.87 -1.78 -1.21
N ILE A 241 12.62 -1.69 -2.33
CA ILE A 241 13.45 -2.80 -2.82
C ILE A 241 14.52 -3.14 -1.77
N ALA A 242 15.27 -2.15 -1.29
CA ALA A 242 16.30 -2.34 -0.27
C ALA A 242 15.74 -2.98 1.01
N ALA A 243 14.53 -2.59 1.41
CA ALA A 243 13.82 -3.19 2.54
C ALA A 243 13.50 -4.68 2.32
N GLY A 244 13.08 -5.06 1.10
CA GLY A 244 12.85 -6.45 0.73
C GLY A 244 14.13 -7.28 0.79
N LEU A 245 15.21 -6.78 0.19
CA LEU A 245 16.52 -7.44 0.20
C LEU A 245 17.08 -7.60 1.62
N ALA A 246 16.94 -6.58 2.48
CA ALA A 246 17.38 -6.64 3.88
C ALA A 246 16.63 -7.70 4.71
N LYS A 247 15.47 -8.16 4.23
CA LYS A 247 14.69 -9.24 4.82
C LYS A 247 14.91 -10.60 4.15
N GLY A 248 15.84 -10.69 3.20
CA GLY A 248 16.15 -11.92 2.47
C GLY A 248 15.15 -12.27 1.35
N ILE A 249 14.34 -11.32 0.90
CA ILE A 249 13.46 -11.51 -0.27
C ILE A 249 14.31 -11.45 -1.54
N ASP A 250 14.07 -12.33 -2.51
CA ASP A 250 14.76 -12.30 -3.80
C ASP A 250 14.43 -11.02 -4.61
N VAL A 251 15.31 -10.66 -5.55
CA VAL A 251 15.21 -9.40 -6.29
C VAL A 251 13.87 -9.28 -7.07
N PRO A 252 13.44 -10.27 -7.90
CA PRO A 252 12.14 -10.19 -8.57
C PRO A 252 10.96 -9.97 -7.62
N ALA A 253 10.88 -10.71 -6.51
CA ALA A 253 9.79 -10.57 -5.54
C ALA A 253 9.86 -9.22 -4.81
N ALA A 254 11.05 -8.75 -4.43
CA ALA A 254 11.25 -7.45 -3.78
C ALA A 254 10.82 -6.30 -4.70
N VAL A 255 11.20 -6.35 -5.98
CA VAL A 255 10.80 -5.38 -7.01
C VAL A 255 9.29 -5.37 -7.21
N HIS A 256 8.67 -6.53 -7.37
CA HIS A 256 7.21 -6.61 -7.54
C HIS A 256 6.46 -6.04 -6.33
N SER A 257 6.89 -6.36 -5.10
CA SER A 257 6.31 -5.79 -3.88
C SER A 257 6.52 -4.28 -3.78
N ALA A 258 7.70 -3.78 -4.16
CA ALA A 258 8.03 -2.36 -4.14
C ALA A 258 7.20 -1.55 -5.15
N CYS A 259 7.03 -2.05 -6.39
CA CYS A 259 6.15 -1.41 -7.38
C CYS A 259 4.71 -1.30 -6.87
N ARG A 260 4.18 -2.36 -6.23
CA ARG A 260 2.84 -2.33 -5.61
C ARG A 260 2.71 -1.32 -4.47
N TYR A 261 3.74 -1.21 -3.63
CA TYR A 261 3.80 -0.20 -2.58
C TYR A 261 3.72 1.23 -3.17
N ILE A 262 4.51 1.51 -4.21
CA ILE A 262 4.48 2.82 -4.88
C ILE A 262 3.13 3.09 -5.55
N GLU A 263 2.54 2.09 -6.20
CA GLU A 263 1.21 2.21 -6.79
C GLU A 263 0.17 2.62 -5.75
N ALA A 264 0.15 1.94 -4.59
CA ALA A 264 -0.76 2.26 -3.50
C ALA A 264 -0.49 3.64 -2.89
N GLY A 265 0.78 4.02 -2.70
CA GLY A 265 1.18 5.34 -2.19
C GLY A 265 0.79 6.49 -3.12
N ILE A 266 0.85 6.31 -4.44
CA ILE A 266 0.37 7.31 -5.41
C ILE A 266 -1.16 7.43 -5.34
N ARG A 267 -1.86 6.30 -5.20
CA ARG A 267 -3.33 6.25 -5.15
C ARG A 267 -3.89 6.97 -3.92
N SER A 268 -3.22 6.81 -2.79
CA SER A 268 -3.59 7.35 -1.49
C SER A 268 -2.93 8.71 -1.19
N ALA A 269 -2.23 9.29 -2.17
CA ALA A 269 -1.39 10.46 -1.94
C ALA A 269 -2.17 11.64 -1.28
N PRO A 270 -1.58 12.30 -0.27
CA PRO A 270 -2.26 13.30 0.56
C PRO A 270 -2.43 14.66 -0.12
N LYS A 271 -1.91 14.83 -1.35
CA LYS A 271 -1.95 16.08 -2.14
C LYS A 271 -1.39 17.31 -1.39
N LEU A 272 -0.27 17.11 -0.69
CA LEU A 272 0.39 18.17 0.07
C LEU A 272 1.17 19.13 -0.84
N GLY A 273 1.17 20.41 -0.45
CA GLY A 273 1.90 21.46 -1.16
C GLY A 273 1.16 22.04 -2.36
N LYS A 274 1.85 22.89 -3.13
CA LYS A 274 1.29 23.63 -4.28
C LYS A 274 1.84 23.19 -5.64
N GLY A 275 2.81 22.28 -5.65
CA GLY A 275 3.43 21.76 -6.86
C GLY A 275 3.30 20.24 -6.92
N ASN A 276 4.39 19.53 -7.20
CA ASN A 276 4.41 18.07 -7.20
C ASN A 276 4.49 17.58 -5.75
N GLY A 277 3.39 17.00 -5.26
CA GLY A 277 3.27 16.51 -3.89
C GLY A 277 3.95 15.16 -3.68
N PRO A 278 4.22 14.77 -2.42
CA PRO A 278 4.71 13.43 -2.09
C PRO A 278 3.62 12.37 -2.25
N LEU A 279 4.03 11.12 -2.48
CA LEU A 279 3.15 9.96 -2.27
C LEU A 279 2.84 9.76 -0.78
N ASP A 280 1.79 8.99 -0.47
CA ASP A 280 1.57 8.53 0.90
C ASP A 280 2.57 7.42 1.24
N HIS A 281 3.49 7.70 2.17
CA HIS A 281 4.52 6.73 2.59
C HIS A 281 4.01 5.80 3.70
N PHE A 282 2.82 6.04 4.24
CA PHE A 282 2.32 5.33 5.41
C PHE A 282 1.02 4.56 5.11
N HIS A 283 0.62 4.46 3.85
CA HIS A 283 -0.58 3.76 3.39
C HIS A 283 -0.66 2.27 3.80
N SER A 284 0.46 1.68 4.22
CA SER A 284 0.57 0.28 4.67
C SER A 284 0.84 0.15 6.17
N ILE A 285 0.95 1.26 6.90
CA ILE A 285 1.05 1.24 8.35
C ILE A 285 -0.32 0.98 8.93
N GLN A 286 -0.36 0.00 9.84
CA GLN A 286 -1.56 -0.44 10.51
C GLN A 286 -1.61 0.13 11.92
N SER A 287 -2.76 0.67 12.30
CA SER A 287 -3.07 1.02 13.68
C SER A 287 -4.00 -0.05 14.20
N LEU A 288 -3.57 -0.82 15.20
CA LEU A 288 -4.45 -1.81 15.79
C LEU A 288 -5.55 -1.11 16.61
N PRO A 289 -6.84 -1.38 16.33
CA PRO A 289 -7.93 -0.82 17.09
C PRO A 289 -7.98 -1.48 18.47
N PHE A 290 -7.42 -0.81 19.48
CA PHE A 290 -7.59 -1.25 20.86
C PHE A 290 -9.01 -0.93 21.32
N ALA A 291 -9.67 -1.92 21.93
CA ALA A 291 -10.93 -1.68 22.59
C ALA A 291 -10.73 -0.61 23.69
N PRO A 292 -11.68 0.34 23.83
CA PRO A 292 -11.51 1.47 24.74
C PRO A 292 -11.52 1.06 26.22
N ASP A 293 -12.17 -0.07 26.55
CA ASP A 293 -12.31 -0.57 27.90
C ASP A 293 -12.59 -2.09 27.94
N ILE A 294 -12.48 -2.68 29.13
CA ILE A 294 -12.72 -4.11 29.37
C ILE A 294 -14.18 -4.52 29.10
N GLU A 295 -15.14 -3.60 29.29
CA GLU A 295 -16.54 -3.85 29.02
C GLU A 295 -16.79 -4.07 27.52
N SER A 296 -16.12 -3.27 26.68
CA SER A 296 -16.15 -3.38 25.22
C SER A 296 -15.54 -4.69 24.73
N ILE A 297 -14.47 -5.17 25.36
CA ILE A 297 -13.94 -6.52 25.13
C ILE A 297 -14.97 -7.59 25.49
N GLY A 298 -15.60 -7.47 26.67
CA GLY A 298 -16.64 -8.39 27.11
C GLY A 298 -17.84 -8.45 26.16
N ARG A 299 -18.25 -7.30 25.59
CA ARG A 299 -19.30 -7.23 24.56
C ARG A 299 -18.87 -7.91 23.26
N ALA A 300 -17.67 -7.62 22.76
CA ALA A 300 -17.16 -8.25 21.55
C ALA A 300 -17.10 -9.78 21.69
N ASN A 301 -16.68 -10.29 22.85
CA ASN A 301 -16.68 -11.72 23.14
C ASN A 301 -18.09 -12.35 23.09
N LYS A 302 -19.12 -11.63 23.59
CA LYS A 302 -20.52 -12.09 23.46
C LYS A 302 -20.94 -12.17 21.99
N ILE A 303 -20.60 -11.17 21.18
CA ILE A 303 -20.89 -11.17 19.74
C ILE A 303 -20.22 -12.36 19.04
N VAL A 304 -18.94 -12.62 19.31
CA VAL A 304 -18.23 -13.79 18.77
C VAL A 304 -18.90 -15.10 19.18
N SER A 305 -19.35 -15.19 20.45
CA SER A 305 -20.07 -16.38 20.93
C SER A 305 -21.38 -16.60 20.16
N TYR A 306 -22.11 -15.53 19.82
CA TYR A 306 -23.30 -15.62 18.98
C TYR A 306 -22.98 -16.06 17.55
N ILE A 307 -21.92 -15.52 16.93
CA ILE A 307 -21.49 -15.93 15.59
C ILE A 307 -21.17 -17.44 15.57
N ILE A 308 -20.46 -17.95 16.57
CA ILE A 308 -20.16 -19.38 16.69
C ILE A 308 -21.45 -20.21 16.80
N HIS A 309 -22.41 -19.76 17.61
CA HIS A 309 -23.70 -20.42 17.74
C HIS A 309 -24.47 -20.43 16.40
N GLU A 310 -24.53 -19.30 15.71
CA GLU A 310 -25.22 -19.14 14.44
C GLU A 310 -24.59 -20.01 13.33
N MET A 311 -23.26 -20.07 13.26
CA MET A 311 -22.56 -20.97 12.34
C MET A 311 -22.98 -22.43 12.56
N GLN A 312 -23.13 -22.87 13.81
CA GLN A 312 -23.58 -24.23 14.11
C GLN A 312 -25.03 -24.48 13.67
N LEU A 313 -25.91 -23.48 13.78
CA LEU A 313 -27.28 -23.56 13.27
C LEU A 313 -27.28 -23.72 11.74
N HIS A 314 -26.45 -22.96 11.02
CA HIS A 314 -26.32 -23.08 9.57
C HIS A 314 -25.78 -24.46 9.15
N VAL A 315 -24.75 -24.97 9.83
CA VAL A 315 -24.24 -26.34 9.58
C VAL A 315 -25.35 -27.38 9.79
N ASN A 316 -26.15 -27.25 10.84
CA ASN A 316 -27.27 -28.16 11.10
C ASN A 316 -28.40 -28.02 10.07
N TYR A 317 -28.63 -26.81 9.56
CA TYR A 317 -29.60 -26.56 8.51
C TYR A 317 -29.14 -27.17 7.17
N CYS A 318 -27.88 -27.00 6.79
CA CYS A 318 -27.26 -27.63 5.61
C CYS A 318 -27.36 -29.16 5.64
N LYS A 319 -27.20 -29.78 6.82
CA LYS A 319 -27.39 -31.24 6.99
C LYS A 319 -28.78 -31.72 6.57
N GLN A 320 -29.83 -30.90 6.73
CA GLN A 320 -31.19 -31.24 6.29
C GLN A 320 -31.29 -31.35 4.76
N PHE A 321 -30.38 -30.71 4.03
CA PHE A 321 -30.24 -30.81 2.58
C PHE A 321 -29.23 -31.87 2.13
N GLY A 322 -28.70 -32.68 3.06
CA GLY A 322 -27.70 -33.70 2.76
C GLY A 322 -26.28 -33.16 2.54
N ILE A 323 -26.00 -31.91 2.90
CA ILE A 323 -24.69 -31.28 2.78
C ILE A 323 -23.88 -31.56 4.04
N SER A 324 -22.72 -32.20 3.89
CA SER A 324 -21.79 -32.49 4.99
C SER A 324 -20.94 -31.28 5.39
N GLU A 325 -20.32 -31.35 6.57
CA GLU A 325 -19.42 -30.29 7.04
C GLU A 325 -18.12 -30.27 6.22
N GLU A 326 -17.64 -31.44 5.80
CA GLU A 326 -16.48 -31.57 4.92
C GLU A 326 -16.73 -30.90 3.56
N GLU A 327 -17.93 -31.03 2.98
CA GLU A 327 -18.30 -30.34 1.74
C GLU A 327 -18.33 -28.81 1.92
N ILE A 328 -18.83 -28.32 3.06
CA ILE A 328 -18.82 -26.88 3.37
C ILE A 328 -17.39 -26.36 3.45
N GLN A 329 -16.51 -27.06 4.17
CA GLN A 329 -15.11 -26.65 4.34
C GLN A 329 -14.30 -26.73 3.03
N ALA A 330 -14.64 -27.66 2.14
CA ALA A 330 -14.01 -27.79 0.82
C ALA A 330 -14.57 -26.79 -0.22
N THR A 331 -15.64 -26.06 0.10
CA THR A 331 -16.26 -25.11 -0.82
C THR A 331 -15.39 -23.86 -0.97
N GLU A 332 -15.01 -23.56 -2.21
CA GLU A 332 -14.26 -22.34 -2.51
C GLU A 332 -15.09 -21.09 -2.21
N GLU A 333 -14.48 -20.15 -1.47
CA GLU A 333 -15.08 -18.85 -1.18
C GLU A 333 -15.40 -18.09 -2.47
N LYS A 334 -16.60 -17.52 -2.54
CA LYS A 334 -16.96 -16.64 -3.65
C LYS A 334 -16.27 -15.28 -3.51
N GLN A 335 -16.03 -14.63 -4.65
CA GLN A 335 -15.36 -13.32 -4.71
C GLN A 335 -16.01 -12.27 -3.80
N ALA A 336 -17.34 -12.24 -3.66
CA ALA A 336 -18.01 -11.29 -2.77
C ALA A 336 -17.70 -11.57 -1.28
N CYS A 337 -17.61 -12.84 -0.87
CA CYS A 337 -17.21 -13.22 0.49
C CYS A 337 -15.77 -12.77 0.79
N THR A 338 -14.86 -13.02 -0.15
CA THR A 338 -13.46 -12.60 -0.03
C THR A 338 -13.35 -11.07 0.00
N ALA A 339 -14.11 -10.35 -0.84
CA ALA A 339 -14.12 -8.89 -0.86
C ALA A 339 -14.66 -8.29 0.45
N TYR A 340 -15.77 -8.82 0.96
CA TYR A 340 -16.37 -8.39 2.23
C TYR A 340 -15.40 -8.61 3.40
N THR A 341 -14.87 -9.82 3.51
CA THR A 341 -13.94 -10.19 4.59
C THR A 341 -12.68 -9.34 4.51
N ARG A 342 -12.15 -9.12 3.31
CA ARG A 342 -10.97 -8.28 3.10
C ARG A 342 -11.23 -6.83 3.51
N TYR A 343 -12.39 -6.29 3.14
CA TYR A 343 -12.79 -4.94 3.52
C TYR A 343 -12.82 -4.75 5.06
N VAL A 344 -13.46 -5.67 5.78
CA VAL A 344 -13.52 -5.62 7.25
C VAL A 344 -12.13 -5.74 7.88
N LEU A 345 -11.30 -6.66 7.37
CA LEU A 345 -9.92 -6.83 7.86
C LEU A 345 -9.05 -5.61 7.60
N ASP A 346 -9.19 -4.98 6.42
CA ASP A 346 -8.44 -3.77 6.08
C ASP A 346 -8.85 -2.62 7.02
N VAL A 347 -10.15 -2.38 7.24
CA VAL A 347 -10.62 -1.38 8.23
C VAL A 347 -10.10 -1.71 9.63
N GLY A 348 -10.20 -2.97 10.07
CA GLY A 348 -9.71 -3.40 11.37
C GLY A 348 -8.20 -3.34 11.54
N GLN A 349 -7.45 -3.13 10.46
CA GLN A 349 -6.00 -3.00 10.47
C GLN A 349 -5.54 -1.56 10.27
N SER A 350 -6.30 -0.73 9.56
CA SER A 350 -5.89 0.65 9.21
C SER A 350 -6.62 1.73 10.00
N GLU A 351 -7.73 1.43 10.67
CA GLU A 351 -8.59 2.41 11.33
C GLU A 351 -8.75 2.16 12.84
N ASP A 352 -9.42 3.09 13.52
CA ASP A 352 -9.74 2.96 14.94
C ASP A 352 -10.86 1.94 15.24
N TRP A 353 -11.08 1.69 16.52
CA TRP A 353 -12.08 0.75 16.99
C TRP A 353 -13.49 1.10 16.54
N LEU A 354 -13.84 2.40 16.45
CA LEU A 354 -15.18 2.84 16.06
C LEU A 354 -15.42 2.59 14.57
N ALA A 355 -14.44 2.83 13.71
CA ALA A 355 -14.48 2.48 12.29
C ALA A 355 -14.66 0.98 12.06
N LEU A 356 -13.98 0.13 12.82
CA LEU A 356 -14.21 -1.32 12.77
C LEU A 356 -15.67 -1.66 13.15
N GLN A 357 -16.23 -1.02 14.18
CA GLN A 357 -17.65 -1.20 14.50
C GLN A 357 -18.56 -0.76 13.33
N MET A 358 -18.24 0.34 12.66
CA MET A 358 -19.00 0.81 11.48
C MET A 358 -18.92 -0.16 10.29
N ALA A 359 -17.79 -0.81 10.07
CA ALA A 359 -17.64 -1.80 9.00
C ALA A 359 -18.44 -3.08 9.28
N LEU A 360 -18.56 -3.48 10.55
CA LEU A 360 -19.29 -4.68 10.97
C LEU A 360 -20.80 -4.45 11.16
N ALA A 361 -21.22 -3.22 11.44
CA ALA A 361 -22.61 -2.88 11.76
C ALA A 361 -23.64 -3.25 10.66
N PRO A 362 -23.37 -3.07 9.34
CA PRO A 362 -24.33 -3.43 8.30
C PRO A 362 -24.82 -4.88 8.36
N CYS A 363 -23.94 -5.82 8.67
CA CYS A 363 -24.28 -7.23 8.82
C CYS A 363 -25.28 -7.44 9.98
N LEU A 364 -24.88 -7.04 11.19
CA LEU A 364 -25.70 -7.23 12.40
C LEU A 364 -27.07 -6.56 12.28
N LEU A 365 -27.10 -5.29 11.85
CA LEU A 365 -28.31 -4.47 11.77
C LEU A 365 -29.20 -4.87 10.60
N GLY A 366 -28.60 -5.11 9.43
CA GLY A 366 -29.31 -5.43 8.20
C GLY A 366 -30.09 -6.73 8.34
N TYR A 367 -29.44 -7.79 8.84
CA TYR A 367 -30.10 -9.08 9.04
C TYR A 367 -31.22 -8.98 10.07
N GLY A 368 -31.03 -8.26 11.19
CA GLY A 368 -32.07 -8.06 12.19
C GLY A 368 -33.29 -7.32 11.64
N ALA A 369 -33.08 -6.23 10.91
CA ALA A 369 -34.15 -5.43 10.31
C ALA A 369 -34.92 -6.22 9.22
N VAL A 370 -34.19 -6.89 8.32
CA VAL A 370 -34.80 -7.71 7.26
C VAL A 370 -35.57 -8.89 7.85
N ALA A 371 -35.03 -9.58 8.85
CA ALA A 371 -35.70 -10.70 9.49
C ALA A 371 -36.99 -10.27 10.18
N GLN A 372 -37.03 -9.12 10.85
CA GLN A 372 -38.28 -8.60 11.44
C GLN A 372 -39.31 -8.20 10.39
N MET A 373 -38.87 -7.56 9.30
CA MET A 373 -39.73 -7.26 8.16
C MET A 373 -40.33 -8.54 7.56
N LEU A 374 -39.51 -9.55 7.32
CA LEU A 374 -39.95 -10.85 6.82
C LEU A 374 -40.86 -11.55 7.83
N HIS A 375 -40.52 -11.55 9.11
CA HIS A 375 -41.32 -12.20 10.15
C HIS A 375 -42.70 -11.55 10.30
N SER A 376 -42.83 -10.24 10.10
CA SER A 376 -44.11 -9.51 10.18
C SER A 376 -44.95 -9.60 8.89
N HIS A 377 -44.35 -9.99 7.77
CA HIS A 377 -45.03 -10.06 6.49
C HIS A 377 -45.95 -11.30 6.37
N ARG A 378 -47.17 -11.13 5.84
CA ARG A 378 -48.12 -12.27 5.74
C ARG A 378 -47.70 -13.38 4.78
N LEU A 379 -46.97 -13.03 3.71
CA LEU A 379 -46.61 -13.97 2.64
C LEU A 379 -45.47 -14.93 3.03
N THR A 380 -44.71 -14.60 4.07
CA THR A 380 -43.59 -15.43 4.56
C THR A 380 -44.04 -16.44 5.62
N ARG A 381 -45.19 -16.20 6.27
CA ARG A 381 -45.81 -17.04 7.30
C ARG A 381 -46.60 -18.21 6.70
N THR A 382 -45.96 -19.04 5.89
CA THR A 382 -46.59 -20.22 5.27
C THR A 382 -45.93 -21.51 5.79
N LYS A 383 -46.70 -22.60 5.84
CA LYS A 383 -46.20 -23.91 6.30
C LYS A 383 -45.13 -24.49 5.37
N ASP A 384 -45.13 -24.08 4.11
CA ASP A 384 -44.23 -24.57 3.07
C ASP A 384 -42.99 -23.69 2.87
N ASN A 385 -42.86 -22.60 3.65
CA ASN A 385 -41.69 -21.73 3.57
C ASN A 385 -40.49 -22.40 4.23
N ILE A 386 -39.62 -22.99 3.42
CA ILE A 386 -38.38 -23.63 3.85
C ILE A 386 -37.46 -22.66 4.61
N TYR A 387 -37.52 -21.36 4.33
CA TYR A 387 -36.72 -20.34 4.99
C TYR A 387 -37.32 -19.83 6.31
N TRP A 388 -38.51 -20.31 6.70
CA TRP A 388 -39.16 -19.88 7.93
C TRP A 388 -38.30 -20.12 9.19
N PRO A 389 -37.65 -21.28 9.38
CA PRO A 389 -36.75 -21.49 10.52
C PRO A 389 -35.59 -20.48 10.55
N TRP A 390 -35.03 -20.14 9.38
CA TRP A 390 -34.00 -19.11 9.27
C TRP A 390 -34.54 -17.75 9.74
N ILE A 391 -35.71 -17.32 9.26
CA ILE A 391 -36.34 -16.06 9.69
C ILE A 391 -36.56 -16.04 11.21
N GLN A 392 -37.01 -17.17 11.80
CA GLN A 392 -37.25 -17.29 13.24
C GLN A 392 -35.97 -17.12 14.06
N ASN A 393 -34.83 -17.62 13.58
CA ASN A 393 -33.53 -17.48 14.26
C ASN A 393 -33.09 -16.01 14.38
N TYR A 394 -33.24 -15.20 13.32
CA TYR A 394 -32.82 -13.79 13.34
C TYR A 394 -33.80 -12.84 14.07
N VAL A 395 -34.99 -13.32 14.46
CA VAL A 395 -35.91 -12.59 15.35
C VAL A 395 -35.94 -13.15 16.77
N ALA A 396 -35.16 -14.19 17.05
CA ALA A 396 -35.07 -14.79 18.37
C ALA A 396 -34.39 -13.84 19.38
N GLU A 397 -34.57 -14.14 20.67
CA GLU A 397 -34.14 -13.25 21.76
C GLU A 397 -32.62 -13.08 21.82
N ASP A 398 -31.86 -14.12 21.52
CA ASP A 398 -30.41 -14.12 21.45
C ASP A 398 -29.89 -13.17 20.35
N TYR A 399 -30.38 -13.30 19.12
CA TYR A 399 -29.98 -12.43 18.00
C TYR A 399 -30.46 -10.99 18.22
N THR A 400 -31.72 -10.78 18.61
CA THR A 400 -32.24 -9.44 18.87
C THR A 400 -31.54 -8.75 20.05
N SER A 401 -31.05 -9.52 21.03
CA SER A 401 -30.19 -8.99 22.10
C SER A 401 -28.81 -8.59 21.59
N ALA A 402 -28.21 -9.36 20.69
CA ALA A 402 -26.97 -8.99 20.02
C ALA A 402 -27.12 -7.70 19.20
N VAL A 403 -28.22 -7.58 18.43
CA VAL A 403 -28.55 -6.36 17.67
C VAL A 403 -28.66 -5.15 18.59
N ARG A 404 -29.40 -5.26 19.70
CA ARG A 404 -29.52 -4.19 20.71
C ARG A 404 -28.17 -3.80 21.32
N LEU A 405 -27.33 -4.78 21.63
CA LEU A 405 -26.00 -4.56 22.17
C LEU A 405 -25.06 -3.84 21.17
N GLY A 406 -25.20 -4.12 19.88
CA GLY A 406 -24.37 -3.53 18.82
C GLY A 406 -24.88 -2.20 18.26
N SER A 407 -26.19 -1.93 18.28
CA SER A 407 -26.79 -0.78 17.59
C SER A 407 -26.80 0.54 18.37
N GLY A 408 -27.04 0.50 19.69
CA GLY A 408 -27.35 1.71 20.47
C GLY A 408 -28.61 2.48 19.99
N GLU A 409 -29.06 3.50 20.74
CA GLU A 409 -30.27 4.29 20.43
C GLU A 409 -30.19 5.14 19.14
N PHE A 410 -28.99 5.51 18.65
CA PHE A 410 -28.82 6.45 17.53
C PHE A 410 -29.23 5.94 16.15
N LEU A 411 -28.97 4.67 15.83
CA LEU A 411 -29.33 4.10 14.53
C LEU A 411 -30.85 3.97 14.34
N GLN A 412 -31.63 4.03 15.42
CA GLN A 412 -33.08 4.10 15.38
C GLN A 412 -33.60 5.51 15.08
N ARG A 413 -32.81 6.56 15.33
CA ARG A 413 -33.24 7.96 15.18
C ARG A 413 -32.63 8.70 13.98
N ALA A 414 -31.44 8.31 13.53
CA ALA A 414 -30.69 9.05 12.50
C ALA A 414 -31.04 8.67 11.05
N CYS A 415 -31.95 7.72 10.82
CA CYS A 415 -32.37 7.29 9.48
C CYS A 415 -33.89 7.47 9.29
N PRO A 416 -34.38 8.64 8.87
CA PRO A 416 -35.80 8.82 8.55
C PRO A 416 -36.21 8.12 7.23
N VAL A 417 -35.24 7.58 6.48
CA VAL A 417 -35.44 7.04 5.12
C VAL A 417 -35.51 5.51 5.10
N LEU A 418 -35.17 4.84 6.21
CA LEU A 418 -35.42 3.41 6.41
C LEU A 418 -36.45 3.29 7.53
N PHE A 419 -37.54 2.58 7.26
CA PHE A 419 -38.69 2.25 8.11
C PHE A 419 -38.32 1.43 9.39
N VAL A 420 -37.14 1.65 9.97
CA VAL A 420 -36.53 0.85 11.05
C VAL A 420 -36.78 1.49 12.43
N ALA A 421 -37.08 2.78 12.48
CA ALA A 421 -37.29 3.54 13.72
C ALA A 421 -38.47 3.02 14.57
N ASP A 422 -39.55 2.54 13.94
CA ASP A 422 -40.77 2.11 14.64
C ASP A 422 -40.78 0.63 15.04
N ILE A 423 -39.83 -0.18 14.56
CA ILE A 423 -39.84 -1.64 14.79
C ILE A 423 -39.07 -2.02 16.07
N PHE A 424 -38.19 -1.15 16.57
CA PHE A 424 -37.34 -1.42 17.72
C PHE A 424 -37.50 -0.39 18.86
N ALA A 425 -38.71 -0.14 19.35
CA ALA A 425 -38.88 0.66 20.58
C ALA A 425 -38.36 -0.11 21.81
N PRO A 426 -37.48 0.46 22.67
CA PRO A 426 -36.95 -0.26 23.83
C PRO A 426 -37.89 -0.22 25.03
N PRO A 427 -38.02 -1.31 25.82
CA PRO A 427 -38.34 -1.21 27.24
C PRO A 427 -37.13 -0.57 27.96
N SER A 428 -37.42 0.29 28.93
CA SER A 428 -36.46 1.07 29.72
C SER A 428 -35.19 0.33 30.14
N GLY A 429 -34.05 0.72 29.56
CA GLY A 429 -32.71 0.26 29.94
C GLY A 429 -31.70 0.20 28.76
N MET A 430 -31.11 1.35 28.42
CA MET A 430 -29.94 1.65 27.54
C MET A 430 -29.45 0.64 26.47
N PRO A 431 -29.10 1.15 25.27
CA PRO A 431 -27.70 1.07 24.83
C PRO A 431 -27.16 2.38 24.20
N GLU A 432 -25.99 2.84 24.65
CA GLU A 432 -25.42 4.16 24.31
C GLU A 432 -24.17 4.13 23.40
N LEU A 433 -23.69 2.97 22.93
CA LEU A 433 -22.29 2.84 22.48
C LEU A 433 -21.94 3.68 21.23
N LEU A 434 -22.57 3.43 20.09
CA LEU A 434 -22.26 4.14 18.84
C LEU A 434 -22.60 5.62 18.96
N GLU A 435 -23.73 5.95 19.59
CA GLU A 435 -24.14 7.34 19.81
C GLU A 435 -23.16 8.13 20.66
N LYS A 436 -22.78 7.57 21.81
CA LYS A 436 -21.84 8.19 22.75
C LYS A 436 -20.49 8.41 22.09
N HIS A 437 -20.00 7.43 21.34
CA HIS A 437 -18.72 7.55 20.66
C HIS A 437 -18.78 8.51 19.46
N MET A 438 -19.89 8.53 18.71
CA MET A 438 -20.12 9.47 17.61
C MET A 438 -20.16 10.93 18.07
N ARG A 439 -20.78 11.22 19.22
CA ARG A 439 -20.82 12.58 19.82
C ARG A 439 -19.44 13.12 20.21
N LEU A 440 -18.46 12.24 20.37
CA LEU A 440 -17.07 12.60 20.70
C LEU A 440 -16.20 12.79 19.44
N GLN A 441 -16.75 12.55 18.24
CA GLN A 441 -16.01 12.69 16.99
C GLN A 441 -16.14 14.09 16.40
N SER A 442 -15.13 14.50 15.64
CA SER A 442 -15.24 15.69 14.80
C SER A 442 -16.25 15.45 13.66
N PRO A 443 -16.89 16.50 13.12
CA PRO A 443 -17.81 16.35 11.98
C PRO A 443 -17.18 15.63 10.78
N SER A 444 -15.92 15.92 10.47
CA SER A 444 -15.20 15.25 9.37
C SER A 444 -15.02 13.75 9.63
N ARG A 445 -14.73 13.36 10.88
CA ARG A 445 -14.60 11.94 11.24
C ARG A 445 -15.94 11.21 11.16
N VAL A 446 -17.04 11.87 11.53
CA VAL A 446 -18.39 11.30 11.33
C VAL A 446 -18.67 11.02 9.85
N GLU A 447 -18.28 11.91 8.94
CA GLU A 447 -18.44 11.68 7.50
C GLU A 447 -17.63 10.49 6.98
N GLU A 448 -16.41 10.29 7.49
CA GLU A 448 -15.59 9.10 7.18
C GLU A 448 -16.26 7.81 7.66
N LEU A 449 -16.73 7.80 8.91
CA LEU A 449 -17.44 6.66 9.51
C LEU A 449 -18.71 6.29 8.74
N ILE A 450 -19.46 7.30 8.25
CA ILE A 450 -20.62 7.08 7.39
C ILE A 450 -20.21 6.42 6.07
N LYS A 451 -19.11 6.84 5.44
CA LYS A 451 -18.62 6.22 4.19
C LYS A 451 -18.24 4.75 4.41
N ILE A 452 -17.64 4.43 5.55
CA ILE A 452 -17.33 3.05 5.96
C ILE A 452 -18.62 2.24 6.05
N PHE A 453 -19.62 2.72 6.81
CA PHE A 453 -20.90 2.04 6.93
C PHE A 453 -21.61 1.81 5.58
N ILE A 454 -21.62 2.83 4.70
CA ILE A 454 -22.19 2.74 3.35
C ILE A 454 -21.46 1.69 2.53
N HIS A 455 -20.12 1.64 2.60
CA HIS A 455 -19.35 0.65 1.86
C HIS A 455 -19.60 -0.76 2.37
N GLY A 456 -19.62 -0.99 3.68
CA GLY A 456 -20.00 -2.27 4.27
C GLY A 456 -21.41 -2.71 3.86
N THR A 457 -22.36 -1.78 3.77
CA THR A 457 -23.72 -2.05 3.26
C THR A 457 -23.70 -2.50 1.79
N LYS A 458 -22.91 -1.84 0.94
CA LYS A 458 -22.76 -2.24 -0.47
C LYS A 458 -22.13 -3.63 -0.61
N MET A 459 -21.17 -3.97 0.24
CA MET A 459 -20.57 -5.30 0.25
C MET A 459 -21.60 -6.37 0.65
N GLU A 460 -22.48 -6.08 1.63
CA GLU A 460 -23.60 -6.96 2.00
C GLU A 460 -24.60 -7.13 0.85
N THR A 461 -24.99 -6.04 0.19
CA THR A 461 -25.86 -6.11 -0.99
C THR A 461 -25.23 -6.96 -2.08
N GLY A 462 -23.94 -6.76 -2.37
CA GLY A 462 -23.21 -7.56 -3.35
C GLY A 462 -23.10 -9.05 -2.98
N PHE A 463 -23.08 -9.38 -1.68
CA PHE A 463 -23.15 -10.77 -1.22
C PHE A 463 -24.50 -11.41 -1.60
N TRP A 464 -25.61 -10.72 -1.34
CA TRP A 464 -26.95 -11.23 -1.68
C TRP A 464 -27.24 -11.25 -3.19
N GLU A 465 -26.66 -10.31 -3.96
CA GLU A 465 -26.76 -10.29 -5.43
C GLU A 465 -26.12 -11.50 -6.12
N MET A 466 -25.23 -12.24 -5.44
CA MET A 466 -24.69 -13.52 -5.93
C MET A 466 -25.77 -14.60 -6.10
N PHE A 467 -26.89 -14.46 -5.39
CA PHE A 467 -27.99 -15.41 -5.38
C PHE A 467 -29.23 -14.76 -6.00
N PRO A 468 -29.24 -14.54 -7.34
CA PRO A 468 -30.36 -13.88 -8.00
C PRO A 468 -31.66 -14.68 -7.80
N TYR A 469 -32.74 -13.96 -7.53
CA TYR A 469 -34.09 -14.52 -7.44
C TYR A 469 -34.40 -15.27 -8.73
N LYS A 470 -34.73 -16.56 -8.65
CA LYS A 470 -35.21 -17.33 -9.80
C LYS A 470 -36.71 -17.15 -9.98
#